data_AF-A0A5E8HHK2-F1
#
_entry.id   AF-A0A5E8HHK2-F1
#
_cell.length_a   1.000
_cell.length_b   1.000
_cell.length_c   1.000
_cell.angle_alpha   90.00
_cell.angle_beta   90.00
_cell.angle_gamma   90.00
#
_symmetry.space_group_name_H-M   'P 1'
#
loop_
_entity.id
_entity.type
_entity.pdbx_description
1 polymer ?
#
loop_
_entity_poly.entity_id
_entity_poly.type
_entity_poly.pdbx_seq_one_letter_code
_entity_poly.pdbx_strand_id
1 'polypeptide(L)'
;MYSISRKSFLALLLFCAGIKSKIQYFYFSDSEIKTVTSFVEVVLPIDEPGMPNLEEASVMRRLDEELYFVADEIQEDFHAAVMVLEYLPIFYGKFRCFSNLEKEVRIQFLESIAETDSDTIRAVVGNLKLLVFLVYYGHKSTWDSISYPGPFANPPEKWSEARLHYQNLLKGNSV
;
A
#
# COMPACT_ATOMS: atom_id res chain seq x y z
N MET A 1 17.68 -26.56 -40.65
CA MET A 1 18.08 -25.58 -39.61
C MET A 1 17.29 -24.30 -39.82
N TYR A 2 16.25 -24.05 -39.03
CA TYR A 2 15.47 -22.81 -39.13
C TYR A 2 16.23 -21.66 -38.46
N SER A 3 16.58 -20.64 -39.26
CA SER A 3 17.20 -19.41 -38.77
C SER A 3 16.10 -18.51 -38.18
N ILE A 4 16.10 -18.34 -36.86
CA ILE A 4 15.20 -17.40 -36.19
C ILE A 4 15.69 -15.98 -36.52
N SER A 5 14.82 -15.18 -37.15
CA SER A 5 15.11 -13.78 -37.45
C SER A 5 15.39 -12.98 -36.17
N ARG A 6 16.38 -12.08 -36.21
CA ARG A 6 16.72 -11.15 -35.10
C ARG A 6 15.49 -10.43 -34.54
N LYS A 7 14.51 -10.10 -35.39
CA LYS A 7 13.26 -9.44 -34.98
C LYS A 7 12.35 -10.36 -34.17
N SER A 8 12.26 -11.64 -34.55
CA SER A 8 11.49 -12.66 -33.84
C SER A 8 12.13 -13.01 -32.49
N PHE A 9 13.46 -13.01 -32.41
CA PHE A 9 14.19 -13.19 -31.15
C PHE A 9 14.02 -12.01 -30.20
N LEU A 10 14.05 -10.77 -30.72
CA LEU A 10 13.83 -9.57 -29.91
C LEU A 10 12.38 -9.46 -29.41
N ALA A 11 11.40 -9.83 -30.24
CA ALA A 11 9.99 -9.88 -29.85
C ALA A 11 9.74 -10.96 -28.78
N LEU A 12 10.39 -12.13 -28.91
CA LEU A 12 10.35 -13.19 -27.90
C LEU A 12 11.03 -12.74 -26.60
N LEU A 13 12.16 -12.02 -26.68
CA LEU A 13 12.80 -11.44 -25.50
C LEU A 13 11.94 -10.37 -24.83
N LEU A 14 11.25 -9.51 -25.57
CA LEU A 14 10.34 -8.51 -24.99
C LEU A 14 9.09 -9.16 -24.38
N PHE A 15 8.60 -10.25 -24.98
CA PHE A 15 7.50 -11.05 -24.47
C PHE A 15 7.90 -11.87 -23.23
N CYS A 16 9.10 -12.45 -23.21
CA CYS A 16 9.66 -13.17 -22.07
C CYS A 16 10.15 -12.24 -20.95
N ALA A 17 10.60 -11.03 -21.29
CA ALA A 17 11.03 -10.00 -20.34
C ALA A 17 9.85 -9.29 -19.68
N GLY A 18 8.60 -9.62 -20.06
CA GLY A 18 7.38 -9.19 -19.40
C GLY A 18 7.50 -7.77 -18.88
N ILE A 19 7.50 -6.77 -19.77
CA ILE A 19 7.50 -5.36 -19.39
C ILE A 19 6.16 -5.09 -18.70
N LYS A 20 6.01 -5.57 -17.47
CA LYS A 20 5.09 -5.00 -16.51
C LYS A 20 5.67 -3.63 -16.22
N SER A 21 4.99 -2.60 -16.70
CA SER A 21 5.19 -1.23 -16.22
C SER A 21 5.36 -1.29 -14.70
N LYS A 22 6.54 -0.91 -14.19
CA LYS A 22 6.76 -0.83 -12.74
C LYS A 22 5.71 0.16 -12.24
N ILE A 23 4.85 -0.28 -11.33
CA ILE A 23 3.85 0.59 -10.70
C ILE A 23 4.62 1.76 -10.09
N GLN A 24 4.46 2.94 -10.68
CA GLN A 24 5.14 4.16 -10.23
C GLN A 24 4.39 4.75 -9.05
N TYR A 25 5.11 5.13 -8.01
CA TYR A 25 4.62 5.81 -6.81
C TYR A 25 5.36 7.16 -6.70
N PHE A 26 4.67 8.20 -6.24
CA PHE A 26 5.22 9.56 -6.13
C PHE A 26 5.50 9.98 -4.70
N TYR A 27 4.77 9.43 -3.73
CA TYR A 27 4.98 9.71 -2.32
C TYR A 27 5.96 8.71 -1.69
N PHE A 28 5.70 7.40 -1.81
CA PHE A 28 6.52 6.38 -1.17
C PHE A 28 7.82 6.08 -1.92
N SER A 29 8.91 5.94 -1.16
CA SER A 29 10.14 5.29 -1.63
C SER A 29 10.01 3.76 -1.73
N ASP A 30 10.90 3.10 -2.47
CA ASP A 30 10.91 1.63 -2.61
C ASP A 30 10.96 0.89 -1.25
N SER A 31 11.69 1.41 -0.26
CA SER A 31 11.76 0.82 1.09
C SER A 31 10.47 1.00 1.89
N GLU A 32 9.80 2.14 1.73
CA GLU A 32 8.54 2.42 2.40
C GLU A 32 7.42 1.60 1.80
N ILE A 33 7.39 1.44 0.47
CA ILE A 33 6.47 0.52 -0.20
C ILE A 33 6.60 -0.87 0.43
N LYS A 34 7.82 -1.37 0.63
CA LYS A 34 8.02 -2.69 1.24
C LYS A 34 7.49 -2.76 2.67
N THR A 35 7.75 -1.72 3.48
CA THR A 35 7.32 -1.65 4.88
C THR A 35 5.80 -1.56 4.99
N VAL A 36 5.20 -0.65 4.24
CA VAL A 36 3.75 -0.42 4.23
C VAL A 36 3.03 -1.64 3.66
N THR A 37 3.49 -2.24 2.56
CA THR A 37 2.94 -3.50 2.04
C THR A 37 3.00 -4.59 3.11
N SER A 38 4.14 -4.73 3.80
CA SER A 38 4.29 -5.70 4.89
C SER A 38 3.35 -5.40 6.07
N PHE A 39 3.02 -4.15 6.31
CA PHE A 39 2.08 -3.77 7.37
C PHE A 39 0.64 -4.08 6.97
N VAL A 40 0.21 -3.65 5.77
CA VAL A 40 -1.16 -3.86 5.29
C VAL A 40 -1.51 -5.35 5.16
N GLU A 41 -0.54 -6.20 4.81
CA GLU A 41 -0.71 -7.66 4.72
C GLU A 41 -1.12 -8.33 6.05
N VAL A 42 -0.82 -7.71 7.19
CA VAL A 42 -1.08 -8.30 8.51
C VAL A 42 -2.15 -7.56 9.31
N VAL A 43 -2.50 -6.33 8.92
CA VAL A 43 -3.58 -5.57 9.57
C VAL A 43 -4.91 -5.65 8.83
N LEU A 44 -4.90 -5.99 7.53
CA LEU A 44 -6.11 -6.15 6.72
C LEU A 44 -6.51 -7.62 6.58
N PRO A 45 -7.81 -7.92 6.49
CA PRO A 45 -8.32 -9.29 6.36
C PRO A 45 -8.24 -9.82 4.92
N ILE A 46 -7.10 -9.64 4.23
CA ILE A 46 -6.96 -9.95 2.79
C ILE A 46 -6.96 -11.44 2.46
N ASP A 47 -6.77 -12.31 3.46
CA ASP A 47 -6.84 -13.77 3.30
C ASP A 47 -8.22 -14.33 3.66
N GLU A 48 -9.12 -13.49 4.19
CA GLU A 48 -10.46 -13.93 4.60
C GLU A 48 -11.36 -14.17 3.38
N PRO A 49 -12.17 -15.25 3.38
CA PRO A 49 -13.09 -15.53 2.28
C PRO A 49 -14.03 -14.36 1.99
N GLY A 50 -14.05 -13.89 0.74
CA GLY A 50 -14.91 -12.79 0.30
C GLY A 50 -14.34 -11.39 0.56
N MET A 51 -13.16 -11.27 1.17
CA MET A 51 -12.45 -9.99 1.27
C MET A 51 -11.53 -9.78 0.06
N PRO A 52 -11.48 -8.56 -0.51
CA PRO A 52 -10.61 -8.29 -1.65
C PRO A 52 -9.14 -8.27 -1.22
N ASN A 53 -8.25 -8.70 -2.11
CA ASN A 53 -6.82 -8.57 -1.89
C ASN A 53 -6.35 -7.10 -2.05
N LEU A 54 -5.06 -6.84 -1.79
CA LEU A 54 -4.48 -5.48 -1.83
C LEU A 54 -4.56 -4.81 -3.21
N GLU A 55 -4.46 -5.58 -4.28
CA GLU A 55 -4.54 -5.10 -5.66
C GLU A 55 -6.00 -4.76 -6.02
N GLU A 56 -6.93 -5.65 -5.71
CA GLU A 56 -8.37 -5.46 -5.94
C GLU A 56 -8.93 -4.23 -5.20
N ALA A 57 -8.44 -3.97 -3.99
CA ALA A 57 -8.80 -2.76 -3.22
C ALA A 57 -7.92 -1.54 -3.53
N SER A 58 -6.93 -1.68 -4.45
CA SER A 58 -6.00 -0.63 -4.86
C SER A 58 -5.30 0.09 -3.69
N VAL A 59 -4.96 -0.66 -2.63
CA VAL A 59 -4.55 -0.09 -1.34
C VAL A 59 -3.32 0.80 -1.48
N MET A 60 -2.21 0.25 -2.00
CA MET A 60 -0.95 1.00 -2.10
C MET A 60 -1.07 2.20 -3.04
N ARG A 61 -1.82 2.06 -4.14
CA ARG A 61 -2.05 3.15 -5.10
C ARG A 61 -2.78 4.32 -4.45
N ARG A 62 -3.86 4.03 -3.73
CA ARG A 62 -4.68 5.05 -3.07
C ARG A 62 -3.96 5.67 -1.89
N LEU A 63 -3.20 4.90 -1.11
CA LEU A 63 -2.35 5.45 -0.05
C LEU A 63 -1.36 6.48 -0.61
N ASP A 64 -0.67 6.14 -1.70
CA ASP A 64 0.30 7.05 -2.32
C ASP A 64 -0.37 8.30 -2.89
N GLU A 65 -1.52 8.13 -3.54
CA GLU A 65 -2.32 9.22 -4.08
C GLU A 65 -2.81 10.19 -3.01
N GLU A 66 -3.38 9.69 -1.92
CA GLU A 66 -3.89 10.56 -0.84
C GLU A 66 -2.73 11.27 -0.14
N LEU A 67 -1.62 10.57 0.15
CA LEU A 67 -0.45 11.15 0.83
C LEU A 67 0.36 12.10 -0.06
N TYR A 68 0.31 11.97 -1.39
CA TYR A 68 1.00 12.89 -2.28
C TYR A 68 0.43 14.32 -2.24
N PHE A 69 -0.83 14.50 -1.82
CA PHE A 69 -1.51 15.81 -1.82
C PHE A 69 -1.73 16.42 -0.44
N VAL A 70 -1.32 15.76 0.65
CA VAL A 70 -1.39 16.38 1.98
C VAL A 70 -0.26 17.41 2.16
N ALA A 71 -0.39 18.26 3.17
CA ALA A 71 0.63 19.25 3.50
C ALA A 71 1.99 18.58 3.80
N ASP A 72 3.08 19.26 3.45
CA ASP A 72 4.44 18.71 3.57
C ASP A 72 4.76 18.23 5.00
N GLU A 73 4.26 18.93 6.03
CA GLU A 73 4.45 18.51 7.42
C GLU A 73 3.77 17.17 7.71
N ILE A 74 2.61 16.92 7.13
CA ILE A 74 1.89 15.66 7.27
C ILE A 74 2.63 14.55 6.50
N GLN A 75 3.17 14.87 5.32
CA GLN A 75 4.01 13.93 4.56
C GLN A 75 5.22 13.49 5.39
N GLU A 76 5.96 14.44 5.95
CA GLU A 76 7.12 14.17 6.81
C GLU A 76 6.77 13.30 8.03
N ASP A 77 5.64 13.58 8.69
CA ASP A 77 5.15 12.79 9.82
C ASP A 77 4.85 11.33 9.42
N PHE A 78 4.26 11.10 8.24
CA PHE A 78 4.00 9.75 7.76
C PHE A 78 5.28 9.01 7.35
N HIS A 79 6.24 9.68 6.71
CA HIS A 79 7.57 9.12 6.46
C HIS A 79 8.25 8.69 7.77
N ALA A 80 8.18 9.54 8.80
CA ALA A 80 8.70 9.23 10.12
C ALA A 80 7.97 8.04 10.76
N ALA A 81 6.65 7.97 10.65
CA ALA A 81 5.87 6.85 11.18
C ALA A 81 6.23 5.52 10.51
N VAL A 82 6.37 5.49 9.18
CA VAL A 82 6.81 4.28 8.45
C VAL A 82 8.22 3.86 8.87
N MET A 83 9.14 4.82 9.02
CA MET A 83 10.49 4.56 9.50
C MET A 83 10.49 4.00 10.93
N VAL A 84 9.71 4.58 11.85
CA VAL A 84 9.58 4.06 13.22
C VAL A 84 9.08 2.62 13.18
N LEU A 85 8.02 2.33 12.43
CA LEU A 85 7.49 0.97 12.31
C LEU A 85 8.56 0.00 11.78
N GLU A 86 9.34 0.38 10.76
CA GLU A 86 10.35 -0.48 10.16
C GLU A 86 11.43 -0.91 11.15
N TYR A 87 11.89 0.01 12.00
CA TYR A 87 12.97 -0.25 12.96
C TYR A 87 12.48 -0.68 14.35
N LEU A 88 11.19 -0.51 14.65
CA LEU A 88 10.62 -0.81 15.97
C LEU A 88 10.96 -2.22 16.48
N PRO A 89 10.89 -3.30 15.68
CA PRO A 89 11.20 -4.64 16.16
C PRO A 89 12.59 -4.79 16.81
N ILE A 90 13.57 -3.99 16.38
CA ILE A 90 14.94 -4.02 16.93
C ILE A 90 14.95 -3.64 18.41
N PHE A 91 14.16 -2.64 18.79
CA PHE A 91 14.00 -2.21 20.18
C PHE A 91 13.28 -3.25 21.05
N TYR A 92 12.63 -4.23 20.42
CA TYR A 92 11.95 -5.35 21.07
C TYR A 92 12.73 -6.67 20.91
N GLY A 93 14.04 -6.59 20.63
CA GLY A 93 14.94 -7.74 20.59
C GLY A 93 14.84 -8.60 19.32
N LYS A 94 14.17 -8.12 18.26
CA LYS A 94 14.18 -8.79 16.95
C LYS A 94 15.37 -8.29 16.13
N PHE A 95 16.18 -9.19 15.59
CA PHE A 95 17.36 -8.84 14.77
C PHE A 95 17.05 -8.55 13.29
N ARG A 96 15.79 -8.23 12.96
CA ARG A 96 15.33 -7.90 11.61
C ARG A 96 14.34 -6.76 11.67
N CYS A 97 14.38 -5.87 10.69
CA CYS A 97 13.37 -4.83 10.49
C CYS A 97 11.99 -5.44 10.21
N PHE A 98 10.93 -4.66 10.44
CA PHE A 98 9.54 -5.12 10.35
C PHE A 98 9.21 -5.76 9.00
N SER A 99 9.61 -5.11 7.90
CA SER A 99 9.39 -5.60 6.53
C SER A 99 10.14 -6.89 6.18
N ASN A 100 11.08 -7.32 7.03
CA ASN A 100 11.89 -8.53 6.87
C ASN A 100 11.51 -9.64 7.86
N LEU A 101 10.50 -9.41 8.70
CA LEU A 101 9.93 -10.43 9.57
C LEU A 101 8.97 -11.32 8.76
N GLU A 102 8.94 -12.61 9.11
CA GLU A 102 7.92 -13.53 8.62
C GLU A 102 6.52 -13.04 9.01
N LYS A 103 5.50 -13.38 8.21
CA LYS A 103 4.14 -12.84 8.36
C LYS A 103 3.59 -13.09 9.76
N GLU A 104 3.73 -14.31 10.25
CA GLU A 104 3.28 -14.73 11.58
C GLU A 104 4.02 -13.97 12.69
N VAL A 105 5.31 -13.70 12.49
CA VAL A 105 6.13 -12.94 13.44
C VAL A 105 5.75 -11.45 13.43
N ARG A 106 5.36 -10.89 12.27
CA ARG A 106 4.80 -9.53 12.18
C ARG A 106 3.50 -9.42 12.97
N ILE A 107 2.59 -10.40 12.81
CA ILE A 107 1.32 -10.45 13.56
C ILE A 107 1.60 -10.49 15.06
N GLN A 108 2.39 -11.45 15.53
CA GLN A 108 2.74 -11.59 16.96
C GLN A 108 3.43 -10.34 17.50
N PHE A 109 4.27 -9.68 16.70
CA PHE A 109 4.93 -8.45 17.09
C PHE A 109 3.92 -7.31 17.31
N LEU A 110 3.01 -7.09 16.35
CA LEU A 110 1.96 -6.07 16.47
C LEU A 110 1.03 -6.34 17.65
N GLU A 111 0.67 -7.60 17.90
CA GLU A 111 -0.10 -8.00 19.09
C GLU A 111 0.65 -7.70 20.39
N SER A 112 1.96 -7.96 20.45
CA SER A 112 2.78 -7.72 21.64
C SER A 112 2.91 -6.23 22.01
N ILE A 113 2.68 -5.33 21.06
CA ILE A 113 2.74 -3.87 21.28
C ILE A 113 1.35 -3.22 21.26
N ALA A 114 0.27 -4.00 21.15
CA ALA A 114 -1.09 -3.47 21.06
C ALA A 114 -1.49 -2.65 22.30
N GLU A 115 -1.06 -3.11 23.49
CA GLU A 115 -1.32 -2.46 24.79
C GLU A 115 -0.09 -1.70 25.31
N THR A 116 0.70 -1.10 24.42
CA THR A 116 1.90 -0.35 24.82
C THR A 116 1.55 0.93 25.59
N ASP A 117 2.35 1.24 26.62
CA ASP A 117 2.30 2.51 27.35
C ASP A 117 3.00 3.67 26.60
N SER A 118 3.66 3.39 25.48
CA SER A 118 4.36 4.41 24.69
C SER A 118 3.38 5.17 23.80
N ASP A 119 3.20 6.46 24.09
CA ASP A 119 2.43 7.39 23.27
C ASP A 119 2.89 7.40 21.82
N THR A 120 4.21 7.37 21.59
CA THR A 120 4.79 7.37 20.24
C THR A 120 4.44 6.11 19.47
N ILE A 121 4.59 4.93 20.07
CA ILE A 121 4.28 3.66 19.38
C ILE A 121 2.79 3.59 19.06
N ARG A 122 1.96 3.97 20.03
CA ARG A 122 0.51 4.04 19.86
C ARG A 122 0.12 5.01 18.73
N ALA A 123 0.72 6.19 18.68
CA ALA A 123 0.48 7.17 17.62
C ALA A 123 0.88 6.62 16.24
N VAL A 124 2.07 6.01 16.13
CA VAL A 124 2.57 5.45 14.86
C VAL A 124 1.67 4.33 14.36
N VAL A 125 1.47 3.28 15.17
CA VAL A 125 0.69 2.10 14.74
C VAL A 125 -0.78 2.48 14.52
N GLY A 126 -1.34 3.32 15.40
CA GLY A 126 -2.72 3.79 15.30
C GLY A 126 -2.98 4.59 14.03
N ASN A 127 -2.15 5.58 13.72
CA ASN A 127 -2.33 6.43 12.54
C ASN A 127 -2.10 5.66 11.23
N LEU A 128 -1.09 4.79 11.18
CA LEU A 128 -0.88 3.93 10.00
C LEU A 128 -2.07 3.00 9.79
N LYS A 129 -2.58 2.36 10.85
CA LYS A 129 -3.76 1.48 10.76
C LYS A 129 -5.01 2.24 10.33
N LEU A 130 -5.25 3.42 10.88
CA LEU A 130 -6.37 4.28 10.51
C LEU A 130 -6.36 4.60 9.01
N LEU A 131 -5.22 5.03 8.48
CA LEU A 131 -5.10 5.38 7.07
C LEU A 131 -5.32 4.18 6.15
N VAL A 132 -4.72 3.04 6.49
CA VAL A 132 -4.88 1.78 5.75
C VAL A 132 -6.35 1.34 5.74
N PHE A 133 -7.04 1.44 6.87
CA PHE A 133 -8.45 1.07 6.98
C PHE A 133 -9.35 2.03 6.20
N LEU A 134 -9.08 3.33 6.25
CA LEU A 134 -9.80 4.33 5.49
C LEU A 134 -9.73 4.03 3.98
N VAL A 135 -8.55 3.71 3.47
CA VAL A 135 -8.36 3.38 2.05
C VAL A 135 -9.02 2.06 1.68
N TYR A 136 -8.80 1.00 2.47
CA TYR A 136 -9.29 -0.33 2.17
C TYR A 136 -10.82 -0.41 2.26
N TYR A 137 -11.41 -0.08 3.42
CA TYR A 137 -12.86 -0.14 3.62
C TYR A 137 -13.61 0.98 2.90
N GLY A 138 -12.92 2.05 2.52
CA GLY A 138 -13.45 3.08 1.62
C GLY A 138 -13.48 2.65 0.15
N HIS A 139 -13.02 1.45 -0.21
CA HIS A 139 -13.08 0.95 -1.58
C HIS A 139 -14.37 0.15 -1.81
N LYS A 140 -15.02 0.34 -2.97
CA LYS A 140 -16.29 -0.33 -3.27
C LYS A 140 -16.20 -1.86 -3.23
N SER A 141 -15.04 -2.44 -3.53
CA SER A 141 -14.86 -3.89 -3.50
C SER A 141 -14.98 -4.52 -2.10
N THR A 142 -14.88 -3.74 -1.02
CA THR A 142 -15.05 -4.27 0.35
C THR A 142 -16.47 -4.15 0.88
N TRP A 143 -17.31 -3.33 0.24
CA TRP A 143 -18.60 -2.88 0.80
C TRP A 143 -19.58 -4.03 1.04
N ASP A 144 -19.75 -4.90 0.04
CA ASP A 144 -20.63 -6.07 0.15
C ASP A 144 -20.15 -7.00 1.28
N SER A 145 -18.84 -7.20 1.39
CA SER A 145 -18.21 -8.07 2.39
C SER A 145 -18.40 -7.56 3.83
N ILE A 146 -18.54 -6.24 4.01
CA ILE A 146 -18.81 -5.62 5.32
C ILE A 146 -20.29 -5.25 5.51
N SER A 147 -21.18 -5.74 4.64
CA SER A 147 -22.62 -5.42 4.67
C SER A 147 -22.92 -3.92 4.62
N TYR A 148 -22.07 -3.15 3.94
CA TYR A 148 -22.27 -1.73 3.69
C TYR A 148 -22.88 -1.55 2.30
N PRO A 149 -24.11 -1.01 2.15
CA PRO A 149 -24.74 -0.85 0.85
C PRO A 149 -24.14 0.28 -0.01
N GLY A 150 -23.10 0.96 0.50
CA GLY A 150 -22.55 2.17 -0.08
C GLY A 150 -23.18 3.46 0.48
N PRO A 151 -22.76 4.62 -0.04
CA PRO A 151 -23.27 5.92 0.37
C PRO A 151 -24.77 6.06 0.09
N PHE A 152 -25.45 6.93 0.85
CA PHE A 152 -26.86 7.22 0.64
C PHE A 152 -27.15 7.59 -0.83
N ALA A 153 -28.21 7.01 -1.40
CA ALA A 153 -28.57 7.11 -2.82
C ALA A 153 -27.56 6.49 -3.83
N ASN A 154 -26.48 5.86 -3.36
CA ASN A 154 -25.45 5.20 -4.15
C ASN A 154 -25.05 5.97 -5.42
N PRO A 155 -24.66 7.27 -5.30
CA PRO A 155 -24.24 8.03 -6.45
C PRO A 155 -23.06 7.36 -7.16
N PRO A 156 -22.93 7.50 -8.48
CA PRO A 156 -21.77 6.98 -9.18
C PRO A 156 -20.50 7.62 -8.62
N GLU A 157 -19.42 6.83 -8.56
CA GLU A 157 -18.13 7.33 -8.10
C GLU A 157 -17.67 8.49 -9.00
N LYS A 158 -17.35 9.62 -8.37
CA LYS A 158 -16.73 10.76 -9.03
C LYS A 158 -15.33 10.95 -8.47
N TRP A 159 -14.35 10.95 -9.36
CA TRP A 159 -12.95 11.15 -8.99
C TRP A 159 -12.72 12.62 -8.66
N SER A 160 -11.92 12.89 -7.62
CA SER A 160 -11.55 14.26 -7.27
C SER A 160 -10.55 14.82 -8.29
N GLU A 161 -10.40 16.14 -8.32
CA GLU A 161 -9.43 16.81 -9.19
C GLU A 161 -7.99 16.35 -8.89
N ALA A 162 -7.68 16.14 -7.61
CA ALA A 162 -6.41 15.57 -7.16
C ALA A 162 -6.16 14.18 -7.77
N ARG A 163 -7.17 13.30 -7.75
CA ARG A 163 -7.05 11.97 -8.35
C ARG A 163 -6.81 12.01 -9.85
N LEU A 164 -7.56 12.85 -10.55
CA LEU A 164 -7.38 13.06 -11.98
C LEU A 164 -5.99 13.60 -12.31
N HIS A 165 -5.49 14.55 -11.51
CA HIS A 165 -4.15 15.10 -11.65
C HIS A 165 -3.07 14.03 -11.47
N TYR A 166 -3.15 13.24 -10.40
CA TYR A 166 -2.21 12.16 -10.11
C TYR A 166 -2.17 11.10 -11.25
N GLN A 167 -3.32 10.73 -11.82
CA GLN A 167 -3.35 9.85 -12.98
C GLN A 167 -2.69 10.45 -14.23
N ASN A 168 -2.81 11.76 -14.43
CA ASN A 168 -2.16 12.43 -15.55
C ASN A 168 -0.64 12.42 -15.37
N LEU A 169 -0.14 12.63 -14.14
CA LEU A 169 1.28 12.50 -13.81
C LEU A 169 1.80 11.09 -14.14
N LEU A 170 1.07 10.02 -13.75
CA LEU A 170 1.44 8.64 -14.08
C LEU A 170 1.50 8.36 -15.58
N LYS A 171 0.67 9.03 -16.38
CA LYS A 171 0.64 8.88 -17.83
C LYS A 171 1.75 9.67 -18.53
N GLY A 172 2.55 10.43 -17.78
CA GLY A 172 3.53 11.36 -18.35
C GLY A 172 2.89 12.56 -19.05
N ASN A 173 1.60 12.81 -18.80
CA ASN A 173 0.90 13.98 -19.30
C ASN A 173 1.18 15.12 -18.32
N SER A 174 2.32 15.79 -18.47
CA SER A 174 2.55 17.07 -17.82
C SER A 174 1.57 18.10 -18.38
N VAL A 175 0.84 18.78 -17.49
CA VAL A 175 0.06 19.98 -17.82
C VAL A 175 1.01 21.11 -18.20
#